data_AF-A0A1B6DKA3-F1
#
_entry.id   AF-A0A1B6DKA3-F1
#
_cell.length_a   1.000
_cell.length_b   1.000
_cell.length_c   1.000
_cell.angle_alpha   90.00
_cell.angle_beta   90.00
_cell.angle_gamma   90.00
#
_symmetry.space_group_name_H-M   'P 1'
#
loop_
_entity.id
_entity.type
_entity.pdbx_description
1 polymer ?
#
loop_
_entity_poly.entity_id
_entity_poly.type
_entity_poly.pdbx_seq_one_letter_code
_entity_poly.pdbx_strand_id
1 'polypeptide(L)'
;WGRTNVLYVGTTFTNNGEFRHDVPAISSRRLYNLDIAECSFSKQSLITIDVKYRDHFLVKYVYGFNSSDYAYFVIVQKQSHLPGQEELGYVTRLARVCINDANYDSYTEVTLQCSVKDVNYNLIQDAKVSSSSDDLALGLGIEPGEPILVGTFSPSRTITNEPLTKSAICIFSLQEIELKFNENIHMCFNGSTKYRNMDYISGLILDGNCPSAGTTGNILNFCEVGLKISGVAPIKNDAAIHFPSTLVTSVTLATAERHTVIFLGTLNGVIKKVLASSPNLATEYEEIVVDEGNVILPDTTVAPNQEYLYVLTTSKVLKVNMEHCGSFGNCSSCLEAKDPYCGWCSLERRCTIRSACQKASHSSPRWLSLGTGQQCIDFEQILPDRIPVNQMTTVQLIIRTLPELPSGAKYRCVFGQADPIDAGVTISGLSCATPSVSSRPPIPLGQDHVLVPLSVRSSETNKDFVSRKFAYYDCTAHKRCTDCIQSQWACNWCVYENKCTHNTSNCQRTIISGENNPAHLVTHGASSCPRFKHPLQQILLPNGVLREIVLA
;
A
#
# COMPACT_ATOMS: atom_id res chain seq x y z
N TRP A 1 -19.01 -29.32 28.18
CA TRP A 1 -18.80 -28.34 29.26
C TRP A 1 -20.05 -27.50 29.45
N GLY A 2 -20.43 -27.18 30.68
CA GLY A 2 -21.41 -26.10 30.91
C GLY A 2 -20.81 -24.78 30.42
N ARG A 3 -21.61 -23.98 29.70
CA ARG A 3 -21.24 -22.74 29.01
C ARG A 3 -20.74 -21.62 29.95
N THR A 4 -19.61 -21.79 30.62
CA THR A 4 -18.98 -20.72 31.41
C THR A 4 -17.70 -20.28 30.72
N ASN A 5 -17.62 -18.99 30.39
CA ASN A 5 -16.42 -18.38 29.85
C ASN A 5 -15.26 -18.50 30.86
N VAL A 6 -14.09 -18.92 30.36
CA VAL A 6 -12.86 -19.08 31.15
C VAL A 6 -11.77 -18.15 30.63
N LEU A 7 -10.87 -17.75 31.52
CA LEU A 7 -9.69 -16.94 31.23
C LEU A 7 -8.47 -17.85 31.16
N TYR A 8 -7.80 -17.86 30.02
CA TYR A 8 -6.50 -18.50 29.85
C TYR A 8 -5.40 -17.49 30.17
N VAL A 9 -4.52 -17.78 31.13
CA VAL A 9 -3.43 -16.88 31.53
C VAL A 9 -2.11 -17.63 31.54
N GLY A 10 -1.10 -17.08 30.87
CA GLY A 10 0.29 -17.46 31.00
C GLY A 10 1.08 -16.39 31.76
N THR A 11 1.96 -16.79 32.69
CA THR A 11 2.77 -15.85 33.46
C THR A 11 4.18 -16.37 33.71
N THR A 12 5.17 -15.49 33.53
CA THR A 12 6.58 -15.81 33.71
C THR A 12 6.90 -16.00 35.20
N PHE A 13 7.72 -17.01 35.52
CA PHE A 13 8.23 -17.21 36.88
C PHE A 13 9.10 -16.04 37.32
N THR A 14 8.86 -15.53 38.52
CA THR A 14 9.64 -14.47 39.15
C THR A 14 10.11 -14.97 40.49
N ASN A 15 11.29 -14.58 40.97
CA ASN A 15 11.71 -14.94 42.33
C ASN A 15 11.22 -13.94 43.40
N ASN A 16 10.12 -13.25 43.10
CA ASN A 16 9.57 -12.17 43.90
C ASN A 16 8.25 -12.62 44.54
N GLY A 17 8.19 -12.61 45.88
CA GLY A 17 6.99 -12.87 46.67
C GLY A 17 6.88 -14.29 47.23
N GLU A 18 6.33 -14.40 48.45
CA GLU A 18 6.25 -15.66 49.21
C GLU A 18 5.36 -16.73 48.53
N PHE A 19 4.30 -16.30 47.84
CA PHE A 19 3.33 -17.20 47.19
C PHE A 19 3.64 -17.48 45.71
N ARG A 20 4.80 -17.02 45.20
CA ARG A 20 5.07 -17.13 43.77
C ARG A 20 5.27 -18.59 43.32
N HIS A 21 5.63 -19.47 44.24
CA HIS A 21 5.73 -20.90 44.00
C HIS A 21 4.38 -21.58 43.72
N ASP A 22 3.27 -20.97 44.16
CA ASP A 22 1.92 -21.50 43.97
C ASP A 22 1.28 -21.02 42.65
N VAL A 23 1.92 -20.07 41.97
CA VAL A 23 1.40 -19.49 40.72
C VAL A 23 1.86 -20.35 39.53
N PRO A 24 0.93 -21.00 38.80
CA PRO A 24 1.27 -21.85 37.67
C PRO A 24 1.81 -21.04 36.49
N ALA A 25 2.50 -21.71 35.57
CA ALA A 25 3.01 -21.10 34.34
C ALA A 25 1.87 -20.78 33.38
N ILE A 26 0.93 -21.72 33.19
CA ILE A 26 -0.31 -21.51 32.44
C ILE A 26 -1.49 -22.04 33.28
N SER A 27 -2.62 -21.33 33.28
CA SER A 27 -3.84 -21.82 33.93
C SER A 27 -5.11 -21.34 33.24
N SER A 28 -6.16 -22.14 33.33
CA SER A 28 -7.53 -21.73 33.03
C SER A 28 -8.20 -21.29 34.33
N ARG A 29 -8.81 -20.11 34.32
CA ARG A 29 -9.46 -19.52 35.50
C ARG A 29 -10.91 -19.16 35.19
N ARG A 30 -11.80 -19.25 36.17
CA ARG A 30 -13.19 -18.83 36.00
C ARG A 30 -13.27 -17.30 36.06
N LEU A 31 -14.07 -16.68 35.21
CA LEU A 31 -14.12 -15.21 35.13
C LEU A 31 -14.74 -14.52 36.35
N TYR A 32 -15.60 -15.20 37.12
CA TYR A 32 -16.34 -14.57 38.21
C TYR A 32 -15.55 -14.50 39.54
N ASN A 33 -14.61 -15.42 39.77
CA ASN A 33 -13.79 -15.46 41.00
C ASN A 33 -12.28 -15.60 40.74
N LEU A 34 -11.86 -15.80 39.48
CA LEU A 34 -10.46 -16.02 39.08
C LEU A 34 -9.80 -17.26 39.69
N ASP A 35 -10.58 -18.15 40.31
CA ASP A 35 -10.10 -19.46 40.76
C ASP A 35 -9.82 -20.37 39.57
N ILE A 36 -8.97 -21.38 39.77
CA ILE A 36 -8.67 -22.38 38.75
C ILE A 36 -9.97 -23.05 38.29
N ALA A 37 -10.16 -23.16 36.97
CA ALA A 37 -11.41 -23.59 36.35
C ALA A 37 -11.85 -24.98 36.84
N GLU A 38 -10.95 -25.95 36.81
CA GLU A 38 -11.08 -27.25 37.47
C GLU A 38 -9.85 -27.52 38.34
N CYS A 39 -10.10 -27.74 39.63
CA CYS A 39 -9.06 -28.07 40.61
C CYS A 39 -9.59 -29.18 41.53
N SER A 40 -9.67 -30.38 40.97
CA SER A 40 -10.07 -31.60 41.66
C SER A 40 -8.87 -32.55 41.81
N PHE A 41 -9.03 -33.60 42.61
CA PHE A 41 -7.95 -34.60 42.80
C PHE A 41 -7.48 -35.24 41.49
N SER A 42 -8.37 -35.40 40.50
CA SER A 42 -8.07 -36.06 39.23
C SER A 42 -7.89 -35.11 38.04
N LYS A 43 -8.29 -33.84 38.16
CA LYS A 43 -8.24 -32.86 37.07
C LYS A 43 -7.74 -31.53 37.59
N GLN A 44 -6.67 -31.03 36.96
CA GLN A 44 -6.08 -29.74 37.28
C GLN A 44 -5.93 -28.92 35.99
N SER A 45 -6.63 -27.79 35.90
CA SER A 45 -6.56 -26.90 34.73
C SER A 45 -5.35 -25.97 34.79
N LEU A 46 -4.15 -26.53 34.96
CA LEU A 46 -2.91 -25.77 35.07
C LEU A 46 -1.70 -26.55 34.55
N ILE A 47 -0.67 -25.80 34.14
CA ILE A 47 0.66 -26.28 33.81
C ILE A 47 1.66 -25.56 34.71
N THR A 48 2.51 -26.33 35.39
CA THR A 48 3.63 -25.83 36.19
C THR A 48 4.94 -26.30 35.60
N ILE A 49 5.97 -25.46 35.71
CA ILE A 49 7.35 -25.87 35.43
C ILE A 49 7.87 -26.58 36.68
N ASP A 50 8.52 -27.73 36.50
CA ASP A 50 9.09 -28.51 37.60
C ASP A 50 10.05 -27.66 38.43
N VAL A 51 10.01 -27.88 39.76
CA VAL A 51 10.80 -27.14 40.75
C VAL A 51 12.29 -27.17 40.42
N LYS A 52 12.78 -28.23 39.75
CA LYS A 52 14.17 -28.36 39.29
C LYS A 52 14.59 -27.31 38.26
N TYR A 53 13.67 -26.83 37.43
CA TYR A 53 13.99 -25.97 36.28
C TYR A 53 13.44 -24.54 36.40
N ARG A 54 12.41 -24.32 37.24
CA ARG A 54 11.67 -23.05 37.30
C ARG A 54 12.51 -21.78 37.53
N ASP A 55 13.68 -21.90 38.17
CA ASP A 55 14.53 -20.75 38.49
C ASP A 55 15.42 -20.31 37.29
N HIS A 56 15.68 -21.21 36.33
CA HIS A 56 16.61 -20.95 35.21
C HIS A 56 15.97 -21.13 33.82
N PHE A 57 14.85 -21.85 33.73
CA PHE A 57 14.05 -22.05 32.53
C PHE A 57 12.84 -21.13 32.58
N LEU A 58 13.04 -19.87 32.20
CA LEU A 58 11.99 -18.87 32.20
C LEU A 58 11.27 -18.82 30.85
N VAL A 59 9.94 -18.75 30.90
CA VAL A 59 9.07 -18.64 29.72
C VAL A 59 8.49 -17.24 29.66
N LYS A 60 8.80 -16.49 28.61
CA LYS A 60 8.23 -15.17 28.32
C LYS A 60 7.00 -15.34 27.44
N TYR A 61 5.84 -14.92 27.93
CA TYR A 61 4.58 -14.93 27.17
C TYR A 61 4.45 -13.61 26.41
N VAL A 62 4.40 -13.66 25.08
CA VAL A 62 4.38 -12.48 24.21
C VAL A 62 2.96 -12.15 23.74
N TYR A 63 2.22 -13.16 23.31
CA TYR A 63 0.86 -13.00 22.79
C TYR A 63 0.01 -14.23 23.06
N GLY A 64 -1.30 -14.05 23.20
CA GLY A 64 -2.26 -15.14 23.39
C GLY A 64 -3.53 -14.88 22.61
N PHE A 65 -4.07 -15.92 21.97
CA PHE A 65 -5.28 -15.84 21.16
C PHE A 65 -6.01 -17.18 21.14
N ASN A 66 -7.30 -17.15 20.81
CA ASN A 66 -8.08 -18.35 20.53
C ASN A 66 -8.34 -18.46 19.03
N SER A 67 -8.28 -19.68 18.51
CA SER A 67 -8.68 -20.00 17.14
C SER A 67 -9.22 -21.42 17.11
N SER A 68 -10.31 -21.65 16.37
CA SER A 68 -10.95 -22.96 16.28
C SER A 68 -11.28 -23.49 17.69
N ASP A 69 -10.85 -24.72 18.02
CA ASP A 69 -11.05 -25.36 19.33
C ASP A 69 -9.84 -25.23 20.28
N TYR A 70 -8.90 -24.32 20.01
CA TYR A 70 -7.64 -24.20 20.74
C TYR A 70 -7.38 -22.79 21.30
N ALA A 71 -6.73 -22.76 22.46
CA ALA A 71 -6.11 -21.56 23.02
C ALA A 71 -4.60 -21.61 22.77
N TYR A 72 -4.05 -20.59 22.14
CA TYR A 72 -2.66 -20.48 21.73
C TYR A 72 -1.90 -19.46 22.58
N PHE A 73 -0.62 -19.75 22.82
CA PHE A 73 0.32 -18.86 23.48
C PHE A 73 1.61 -18.79 22.66
N VAL A 74 1.96 -17.57 22.26
CA VAL A 74 3.25 -17.26 21.65
C VAL A 74 4.25 -17.03 22.79
N ILE A 75 5.26 -17.88 22.87
CA ILE A 75 6.22 -17.89 23.97
C ILE A 75 7.66 -17.82 23.47
N VAL A 76 8.53 -17.21 24.28
CA VAL A 76 9.99 -17.22 24.10
C VAL A 76 10.60 -17.88 25.32
N GLN A 77 11.39 -18.94 25.09
CA GLN A 77 12.02 -19.71 26.16
C GLN A 77 13.38 -20.24 25.70
N LYS A 78 14.18 -20.81 26.62
CA LYS A 78 15.43 -21.50 26.24
C LYS A 78 15.10 -22.69 25.33
N GLN A 79 15.95 -22.96 24.34
CA GLN A 79 15.73 -24.09 23.43
C GLN A 79 15.83 -25.45 24.15
N SER A 80 16.68 -25.53 25.18
CA SER A 80 16.79 -26.69 26.06
C SER A 80 16.66 -26.28 27.53
N HIS A 81 16.05 -27.15 28.31
CA HIS A 81 15.96 -27.02 29.77
C HIS A 81 17.21 -27.57 30.48
N LEU A 82 18.09 -28.28 29.76
CA LEU A 82 19.28 -28.91 30.32
C LEU A 82 20.42 -27.88 30.49
N PRO A 83 21.05 -27.78 31.66
CA PRO A 83 22.14 -26.84 31.91
C PRO A 83 23.35 -27.01 30.97
N GLY A 84 23.61 -28.22 30.48
CA GLY A 84 24.70 -28.50 29.54
C GLY A 84 24.44 -28.05 28.10
N GLN A 85 23.27 -27.48 27.81
CA GLN A 85 22.84 -27.09 26.46
C GLN A 85 22.43 -25.62 26.36
N GLU A 86 22.94 -24.78 27.26
CA GLU A 86 22.66 -23.33 27.24
C GLU A 86 23.16 -22.63 25.97
N GLU A 87 24.16 -23.20 25.29
CA GLU A 87 24.69 -22.68 24.02
C GLU A 87 23.67 -22.65 22.88
N LEU A 88 22.57 -23.43 22.99
CA LEU A 88 21.47 -23.40 22.03
C LEU A 88 20.66 -22.09 22.10
N GLY A 89 20.78 -21.33 23.19
CA GLY A 89 20.13 -20.04 23.35
C GLY A 89 18.60 -20.12 23.46
N TYR A 90 17.93 -19.08 22.95
CA TYR A 90 16.48 -18.90 23.04
C TYR A 90 15.78 -19.18 21.72
N VAL A 91 14.53 -19.63 21.83
CA VAL A 91 13.68 -19.97 20.70
C VAL A 91 12.25 -19.48 20.93
N THR A 92 11.60 -19.05 19.85
CA THR A 92 10.16 -18.79 19.85
C THR A 92 9.39 -20.09 19.63
N ARG A 93 8.42 -20.37 20.50
CA ARG A 93 7.48 -21.46 20.33
C ARG A 93 6.04 -20.95 20.33
N LEU A 94 5.19 -21.71 19.67
CA LEU A 94 3.75 -21.62 19.77
C LEU A 94 3.29 -22.80 20.62
N ALA A 95 2.72 -22.50 21.78
CA ALA A 95 2.05 -23.48 22.62
C ALA A 95 0.54 -23.46 22.34
N ARG A 96 -0.13 -24.61 22.40
CA ARG A 96 -1.59 -24.69 22.32
C ARG A 96 -2.15 -25.68 23.32
N VAL A 97 -3.40 -25.45 23.73
CA VAL A 97 -4.22 -26.36 24.53
C VAL A 97 -5.63 -26.38 23.97
N CYS A 98 -6.28 -27.54 23.98
CA CYS A 98 -7.68 -27.65 23.57
C CYS A 98 -8.57 -26.91 24.56
N ILE A 99 -9.57 -26.19 24.04
CA ILE A 99 -10.48 -25.42 24.88
C ILE A 99 -11.24 -26.36 25.81
N ASN A 100 -11.72 -27.51 25.33
CA ASN A 100 -12.52 -28.47 26.12
C ASN A 100 -11.70 -29.40 27.04
N ASP A 101 -10.38 -29.19 27.15
CA ASP A 101 -9.50 -30.00 27.98
C ASP A 101 -9.34 -29.39 29.38
N ALA A 102 -9.90 -30.09 30.37
CA ALA A 102 -9.90 -29.64 31.75
C ALA A 102 -8.59 -29.95 32.50
N ASN A 103 -7.73 -30.80 31.93
CA ASN A 103 -6.53 -31.33 32.60
C ASN A 103 -5.22 -30.95 31.87
N TYR A 104 -5.32 -30.18 30.79
CA TYR A 104 -4.18 -29.74 29.98
C TYR A 104 -3.37 -30.91 29.37
N ASP A 105 -3.97 -32.08 29.19
CA ASP A 105 -3.34 -33.23 28.56
C ASP A 105 -3.06 -32.99 27.07
N SER A 106 -3.77 -32.06 26.43
CA SER A 106 -3.58 -31.60 25.06
C SER A 106 -2.50 -30.51 24.88
N TYR A 107 -1.73 -30.21 25.93
CA TYR A 107 -0.71 -29.15 25.87
C TYR A 107 0.45 -29.53 24.95
N THR A 108 0.57 -28.82 23.83
CA THR A 108 1.62 -29.08 22.83
C THR A 108 2.36 -27.82 22.45
N GLU A 109 3.64 -27.92 22.17
CA GLU A 109 4.48 -26.81 21.71
C GLU A 109 5.14 -27.11 20.37
N VAL A 110 5.21 -26.13 19.48
CA VAL A 110 5.95 -26.23 18.21
C VAL A 110 6.79 -24.98 18.02
N THR A 111 8.00 -25.14 17.48
CA THR A 111 8.92 -24.02 17.23
C THR A 111 8.45 -23.19 16.02
N LEU A 112 8.42 -21.86 16.16
CA LEU A 112 8.20 -20.91 15.05
C LEU A 112 9.54 -20.34 14.58
N GLN A 113 9.82 -20.41 13.28
CA GLN A 113 11.05 -19.91 12.67
C GLN A 113 10.74 -18.92 11.56
N CYS A 114 11.37 -17.75 11.63
CA CYS A 114 11.32 -16.72 10.61
C CYS A 114 12.72 -16.54 10.01
N SER A 115 12.88 -16.84 8.72
CA SER A 115 14.18 -16.80 8.04
C SER A 115 14.33 -15.62 7.08
N VAL A 116 15.53 -15.05 7.03
CA VAL A 116 15.96 -14.11 5.99
C VAL A 116 17.27 -14.62 5.40
N LYS A 117 17.25 -15.09 4.14
CA LYS A 117 18.45 -15.64 3.47
C LYS A 117 19.16 -16.69 4.34
N ASP A 118 18.39 -17.67 4.83
CA ASP A 118 18.84 -18.75 5.73
C ASP A 118 19.33 -18.32 7.12
N VAL A 119 19.22 -17.03 7.48
CA VAL A 119 19.47 -16.55 8.85
C VAL A 119 18.18 -16.58 9.65
N ASN A 120 18.18 -17.32 10.77
CA ASN A 120 17.02 -17.43 11.66
C ASN A 120 16.88 -16.21 12.58
N TYR A 121 15.68 -15.62 12.61
CA TYR A 121 15.28 -14.58 13.55
C TYR A 121 14.45 -15.26 14.65
N ASN A 122 15.13 -15.64 15.72
CA ASN A 122 14.61 -16.58 16.73
C ASN A 122 13.74 -15.95 17.83
N LEU A 123 13.78 -14.63 18.02
CA LEU A 123 13.05 -13.95 19.11
C LEU A 123 11.86 -13.14 18.56
N ILE A 124 10.64 -13.60 18.82
CA ILE A 124 9.44 -12.80 18.52
C ILE A 124 9.29 -11.63 19.52
N GLN A 125 8.96 -10.46 19.01
CA GLN A 125 8.77 -9.22 19.78
C GLN A 125 7.29 -8.93 20.02
N ASP A 126 6.47 -9.08 18.98
CA ASP A 126 5.00 -8.99 19.05
C ASP A 126 4.39 -9.88 17.97
N ALA A 127 3.14 -10.28 18.18
CA ALA A 127 2.36 -11.04 17.22
C ALA A 127 0.89 -10.66 17.29
N LYS A 128 0.18 -10.71 16.16
CA LYS A 128 -1.26 -10.50 16.09
C LYS A 128 -1.91 -11.49 15.14
N VAL A 129 -3.15 -11.84 15.44
CA VAL A 129 -4.01 -12.62 14.55
C VAL A 129 -5.06 -11.71 13.95
N SER A 130 -5.31 -11.87 12.65
CA SER A 130 -6.38 -11.19 11.92
C SER A 130 -6.90 -12.11 10.82
N SER A 131 -8.09 -11.81 10.31
CA SER A 131 -8.59 -12.40 9.07
C SER A 131 -7.74 -11.96 7.88
N SER A 132 -7.46 -12.88 6.97
CA SER A 132 -6.75 -12.61 5.72
C SER A 132 -7.60 -11.78 4.74
N SER A 133 -6.94 -10.88 4.00
CA SER A 133 -7.55 -10.17 2.87
C SER A 133 -7.45 -11.00 1.59
N ASP A 134 -8.27 -10.68 0.58
CA ASP A 134 -8.36 -11.43 -0.68
C ASP A 134 -6.99 -11.73 -1.32
N ASP A 135 -6.13 -10.72 -1.45
CA ASP A 135 -4.86 -10.86 -2.16
C ASP A 135 -3.84 -11.72 -1.38
N LEU A 136 -3.79 -11.53 -0.06
CA LEU A 136 -2.90 -12.30 0.80
C LEU A 136 -3.38 -13.74 0.96
N ALA A 137 -4.70 -13.96 1.03
CA ALA A 137 -5.32 -15.29 1.07
C ALA A 137 -4.97 -16.09 -0.20
N LEU A 138 -5.07 -15.46 -1.37
CA LEU A 138 -4.65 -16.05 -2.65
C LEU A 138 -3.17 -16.46 -2.63
N GLY A 139 -2.29 -15.60 -2.10
CA GLY A 139 -0.85 -15.87 -2.01
C GLY A 139 -0.50 -16.99 -1.01
N LEU A 140 -1.32 -17.20 0.01
CA LEU A 140 -1.20 -18.26 1.01
C LEU A 140 -1.89 -19.57 0.60
N GLY A 141 -2.73 -19.55 -0.44
CA GLY A 141 -3.54 -20.70 -0.84
C GLY A 141 -4.68 -21.03 0.14
N ILE A 142 -5.20 -20.01 0.85
CA ILE A 142 -6.30 -20.13 1.82
C ILE A 142 -7.53 -19.34 1.34
N GLU A 143 -8.69 -19.60 1.94
CA GLU A 143 -9.89 -18.83 1.63
C GLU A 143 -9.85 -17.43 2.26
N PRO A 144 -10.37 -16.38 1.59
CA PRO A 144 -10.46 -15.04 2.19
C PRO A 144 -11.25 -15.07 3.50
N GLY A 145 -10.72 -14.40 4.53
CA GLY A 145 -11.31 -14.40 5.87
C GLY A 145 -10.72 -15.43 6.83
N GLU A 146 -10.03 -16.47 6.31
CA GLU A 146 -9.29 -17.44 7.15
C GLU A 146 -8.22 -16.70 7.98
N PRO A 147 -8.01 -17.11 9.24
CA PRO A 147 -7.16 -16.36 10.15
C PRO A 147 -5.67 -16.60 9.83
N ILE A 148 -4.89 -15.54 9.98
CA ILE A 148 -3.44 -15.53 9.81
C ILE A 148 -2.77 -14.97 11.07
N LEU A 149 -1.58 -15.46 11.37
CA LEU A 149 -0.70 -14.97 12.44
C LEU A 149 0.45 -14.18 11.80
N VAL A 150 0.58 -12.91 12.16
CA VAL A 150 1.74 -12.09 11.77
C VAL A 150 2.60 -11.84 13.00
N GLY A 151 3.89 -12.13 12.88
CA GLY A 151 4.87 -11.98 13.95
C GLY A 151 6.06 -11.12 13.55
N THR A 152 6.56 -10.31 14.48
CA THR A 152 7.78 -9.53 14.33
C THR A 152 8.91 -10.24 15.06
N PHE A 153 9.97 -10.60 14.35
CA PHE A 153 11.09 -11.39 14.89
C PHE A 153 12.37 -10.58 14.85
N SER A 154 13.26 -10.82 15.82
CA SER A 154 14.60 -10.27 15.90
C SER A 154 15.59 -11.41 16.20
N PRO A 155 16.83 -11.34 15.68
CA PRO A 155 17.85 -12.31 16.07
C PRO A 155 18.36 -11.99 17.47
N SER A 156 18.64 -13.03 18.26
CA SER A 156 19.23 -12.89 19.59
C SER A 156 20.66 -12.36 19.53
N ARG A 157 21.04 -11.57 20.54
CA ARG A 157 22.42 -11.28 20.87
C ARG A 157 23.04 -12.54 21.47
N THR A 158 23.82 -13.25 20.65
CA THR A 158 24.44 -14.53 21.01
C THR A 158 23.40 -15.53 21.54
N ILE A 159 23.57 -16.03 22.76
CA ILE A 159 22.72 -17.04 23.41
C ILE A 159 21.67 -16.42 24.37
N THR A 160 21.57 -15.09 24.41
CA THR A 160 20.69 -14.36 25.35
C THR A 160 19.28 -14.16 24.80
N ASN A 161 18.36 -13.69 25.65
CA ASN A 161 17.01 -13.26 25.24
C ASN A 161 16.97 -11.78 24.81
N GLU A 162 18.11 -11.19 24.48
CA GLU A 162 18.20 -9.79 24.10
C GLU A 162 18.15 -9.65 22.58
N PRO A 163 17.18 -8.90 22.02
CA PRO A 163 17.06 -8.73 20.58
C PRO A 163 18.14 -7.79 20.03
N LEU A 164 18.59 -8.04 18.81
CA LEU A 164 19.42 -7.10 18.04
C LEU A 164 18.53 -6.04 17.36
N THR A 165 19.15 -4.93 16.93
CA THR A 165 18.48 -3.86 16.15
C THR A 165 18.26 -4.27 14.68
N LYS A 166 17.66 -5.45 14.50
CA LYS A 166 17.27 -6.04 13.23
C LYS A 166 15.90 -6.66 13.41
N SER A 167 15.06 -6.62 12.39
CA SER A 167 13.74 -7.24 12.46
C SER A 167 13.34 -7.91 11.15
N ALA A 168 12.54 -8.95 11.26
CA ALA A 168 11.93 -9.67 10.15
C ALA A 168 10.46 -9.88 10.46
N ILE A 169 9.59 -9.70 9.47
CA ILE A 169 8.15 -9.89 9.63
C ILE A 169 7.78 -11.15 8.87
N CYS A 170 7.21 -12.13 9.57
CA CYS A 170 6.73 -13.37 8.97
C CYS A 170 5.21 -13.49 9.13
N ILE A 171 4.57 -14.06 8.11
CA ILE A 171 3.13 -14.29 8.04
C ILE A 171 2.92 -15.81 7.98
N PHE A 172 2.10 -16.35 8.88
CA PHE A 172 1.78 -17.76 8.97
C PHE A 172 0.27 -17.96 8.85
N SER A 173 -0.20 -18.91 8.04
CA SER A 173 -1.61 -19.30 8.06
C SER A 173 -1.88 -20.18 9.28
N LEU A 174 -3.03 -20.00 9.93
CA LEU A 174 -3.39 -20.90 11.04
C LEU A 174 -3.62 -22.34 10.54
N GLN A 175 -4.05 -22.51 9.29
CA GLN A 175 -4.17 -23.83 8.66
C GLN A 175 -2.82 -24.57 8.61
N GLU A 176 -1.74 -23.92 8.18
CA GLU A 176 -0.40 -24.53 8.16
C GLU A 176 0.12 -24.83 9.57
N ILE A 177 -0.14 -23.91 10.50
CA ILE A 177 0.18 -24.10 11.92
C ILE A 177 -0.51 -25.37 12.45
N GLU A 178 -1.81 -25.54 12.23
CA GLU A 178 -2.56 -26.72 12.67
C GLU A 178 -2.03 -28.00 12.03
N LEU A 179 -1.74 -28.00 10.73
CA LEU A 179 -1.12 -29.12 10.03
C LEU A 179 0.21 -29.53 10.67
N LYS A 180 1.06 -28.54 11.03
CA LYS A 180 2.36 -28.79 11.66
C LYS A 180 2.26 -29.32 13.07
N PHE A 181 1.29 -28.88 13.86
CA PHE A 181 1.03 -29.51 15.15
C PHE A 181 0.58 -30.97 14.98
N ASN A 182 -0.32 -31.24 14.04
CA ASN A 182 -0.83 -32.59 13.79
C ASN A 182 0.28 -33.52 13.29
N GLU A 183 1.16 -33.03 12.42
CA GLU A 183 2.37 -33.74 11.97
C GLU A 183 3.25 -34.14 13.17
N ASN A 184 3.55 -33.19 14.08
CA ASN A 184 4.36 -33.47 15.27
C ASN A 184 3.73 -34.52 16.19
N ILE A 185 2.40 -34.48 16.36
CA ILE A 185 1.69 -35.47 17.15
C ILE A 185 1.74 -36.85 16.46
N HIS A 186 1.49 -36.91 15.15
CA HIS A 186 1.58 -38.17 14.40
C HIS A 186 2.99 -38.76 14.41
N MET A 187 4.04 -37.94 14.34
CA MET A 187 5.43 -38.41 14.48
C MET A 187 5.72 -39.07 15.84
N CYS A 188 5.00 -38.68 16.89
CA CYS A 188 5.12 -39.33 18.20
C CYS A 188 4.36 -40.67 18.21
N PHE A 189 3.12 -40.71 17.71
CA PHE A 189 2.31 -41.93 17.70
C PHE A 189 2.77 -43.01 16.72
N ASN A 190 3.43 -42.62 15.62
CA ASN A 190 3.97 -43.57 14.65
C ASN A 190 5.38 -44.08 15.02
N GLY A 191 5.97 -43.57 16.11
CA GLY A 191 7.30 -43.95 16.58
C GLY A 191 8.48 -43.28 15.88
N SER A 192 8.26 -42.29 15.01
CA SER A 192 9.34 -41.50 14.38
C SER A 192 10.11 -40.69 15.42
N THR A 193 9.42 -40.20 16.44
CA THR A 193 10.00 -39.54 17.61
C THR A 193 9.83 -40.43 18.84
N LYS A 194 10.92 -40.69 19.56
CA LYS A 194 10.90 -41.56 20.76
C LYS A 194 10.50 -40.83 22.04
N TYR A 195 10.88 -39.55 22.16
CA TYR A 195 10.74 -38.78 23.40
C TYR A 195 9.82 -37.58 23.20
N ARG A 196 9.03 -37.26 24.22
CA ARG A 196 8.10 -36.11 24.20
C ARG A 196 8.80 -34.77 24.43
N ASN A 197 10.04 -34.78 24.96
CA ASN A 197 10.88 -33.60 25.21
C ASN A 197 10.21 -32.51 26.08
N MET A 198 9.41 -32.93 27.07
CA MET A 198 8.63 -32.06 27.96
C MET A 198 9.00 -32.21 29.44
N ASP A 199 10.21 -32.70 29.74
CA ASP A 199 10.65 -33.08 31.11
C ASP A 199 10.67 -31.91 32.10
N TYR A 200 10.61 -30.68 31.60
CA TYR A 200 10.54 -29.46 32.42
C TYR A 200 9.13 -29.13 32.94
N ILE A 201 8.09 -29.82 32.47
CA ILE A 201 6.71 -29.65 32.94
C ILE A 201 6.45 -30.63 34.08
N SER A 202 5.82 -30.16 35.16
CA SER A 202 5.42 -31.02 36.27
C SER A 202 4.21 -31.88 35.91
N GLY A 203 4.15 -33.11 36.42
CA GLY A 203 3.02 -34.02 36.29
C GLY A 203 3.41 -35.36 35.66
N LEU A 204 2.41 -36.24 35.48
CA LEU A 204 2.60 -37.59 34.93
C LEU A 204 2.84 -37.54 33.41
N ILE A 205 4.07 -37.22 32.99
CA ILE A 205 4.55 -37.51 31.65
C ILE A 205 5.12 -38.93 31.70
N LEU A 206 4.24 -39.94 31.63
CA LEU A 206 4.56 -41.37 31.69
C LEU A 206 5.86 -41.69 30.90
N ASP A 207 6.93 -41.96 31.64
CA ASP A 207 8.30 -42.28 31.20
C ASP A 207 8.96 -41.31 30.19
N GLY A 208 8.39 -40.12 29.96
CA GLY A 208 8.88 -39.16 28.95
C GLY A 208 8.77 -39.64 27.49
N ASN A 209 8.27 -40.86 27.27
CA ASN A 209 8.33 -41.56 25.99
C ASN A 209 7.04 -41.40 25.17
N CYS A 210 7.19 -41.36 23.85
CA CYS A 210 6.07 -41.46 22.93
C CYS A 210 5.42 -42.85 22.99
N PRO A 211 4.10 -42.96 22.76
CA PRO A 211 3.41 -44.25 22.70
C PRO A 211 4.03 -45.19 21.66
N SER A 212 3.99 -46.51 21.91
CA SER A 212 4.50 -47.49 20.95
C SER A 212 3.70 -47.45 19.66
N ALA A 213 4.40 -47.51 18.51
CA ALA A 213 3.78 -47.43 17.20
C ALA A 213 2.70 -48.50 17.01
N GLY A 214 1.52 -48.09 16.52
CA GLY A 214 0.39 -49.00 16.26
C GLY A 214 -0.49 -49.34 17.47
N THR A 215 -0.21 -48.79 18.66
CA THR A 215 -1.04 -48.99 19.86
C THR A 215 -2.37 -48.21 19.79
N THR A 216 -2.35 -47.07 19.14
CA THR A 216 -3.51 -46.21 18.86
C THR A 216 -3.78 -46.25 17.36
N GLY A 217 -5.03 -46.48 16.97
CA GLY A 217 -5.47 -46.43 15.58
C GLY A 217 -5.41 -45.01 14.99
N ASN A 218 -6.18 -44.76 13.92
CA ASN A 218 -6.25 -43.42 13.33
C ASN A 218 -6.84 -42.42 14.34
N ILE A 219 -6.02 -41.44 14.75
CA ILE A 219 -6.44 -40.37 15.66
C ILE A 219 -7.18 -39.32 14.83
N LEU A 220 -8.50 -39.24 15.01
CA LEU A 220 -9.35 -38.26 14.34
C LEU A 220 -9.42 -36.93 15.10
N ASN A 221 -9.35 -36.98 16.43
CA ASN A 221 -9.42 -35.80 17.30
C ASN A 221 -8.32 -35.85 18.38
N PHE A 222 -7.37 -34.92 18.31
CA PHE A 222 -6.25 -34.86 19.25
C PHE A 222 -6.64 -34.42 20.66
N CYS A 223 -7.73 -33.68 20.80
CA CYS A 223 -8.21 -33.22 22.11
C CYS A 223 -8.70 -34.37 23.00
N GLU A 224 -9.06 -35.51 22.41
CA GLU A 224 -9.57 -36.68 23.14
C GLU A 224 -8.47 -37.65 23.58
N VAL A 225 -7.32 -37.63 22.90
CA VAL A 225 -6.23 -38.58 23.17
C VAL A 225 -5.32 -38.11 24.31
N GLY A 226 -5.21 -36.79 24.52
CA GLY A 226 -4.45 -36.21 25.63
C GLY A 226 -2.96 -36.54 25.58
N LEU A 227 -2.20 -35.84 24.73
CA LEU A 227 -0.75 -36.00 24.62
C LEU A 227 -0.01 -34.66 24.83
N LYS A 228 0.81 -34.60 25.89
CA LYS A 228 1.77 -33.50 26.10
C LYS A 228 3.05 -33.72 25.30
N ILE A 229 3.38 -32.82 24.38
CA ILE A 229 4.57 -32.97 23.51
C ILE A 229 5.21 -31.63 23.12
N SER A 230 6.54 -31.59 23.13
CA SER A 230 7.35 -30.57 22.49
C SER A 230 7.75 -31.06 21.10
N GLY A 231 7.09 -30.54 20.07
CA GLY A 231 7.30 -30.87 18.67
C GLY A 231 8.74 -30.60 18.21
N VAL A 232 9.25 -31.51 17.38
CA VAL A 232 10.60 -31.48 16.81
C VAL A 232 10.66 -30.81 15.44
N ALA A 233 9.58 -30.87 14.66
CA ALA A 233 9.49 -30.23 13.34
C ALA A 233 8.99 -28.78 13.51
N PRO A 234 9.78 -27.76 13.14
CA PRO A 234 9.37 -26.37 13.26
C PRO A 234 8.40 -25.96 12.14
N ILE A 235 7.64 -24.90 12.42
CA ILE A 235 6.92 -24.12 11.41
C ILE A 235 7.91 -23.06 10.91
N LYS A 236 8.32 -23.13 9.64
CA LYS A 236 9.31 -22.21 9.05
C LYS A 236 8.67 -21.41 7.91
N ASN A 237 8.78 -20.09 7.96
CA ASN A 237 8.43 -19.21 6.84
C ASN A 237 9.57 -18.23 6.55
N ASP A 238 9.71 -17.86 5.29
CA ASP A 238 10.58 -16.76 4.89
C ASP A 238 9.91 -15.42 5.20
N ALA A 239 10.71 -14.43 5.57
CA ALA A 239 10.19 -13.11 5.93
C ALA A 239 9.54 -12.41 4.73
N ALA A 240 8.35 -11.85 4.95
CA ALA A 240 7.66 -10.98 4.00
C ALA A 240 8.45 -9.69 3.73
N ILE A 241 9.07 -9.15 4.79
CA ILE A 241 9.96 -7.98 4.76
C ILE A 241 10.94 -8.06 5.92
N HIS A 242 12.13 -7.47 5.77
CA HIS A 242 13.13 -7.38 6.83
C HIS A 242 13.75 -5.98 6.90
N PHE A 243 14.14 -5.59 8.11
CA PHE A 243 14.77 -4.31 8.44
C PHE A 243 16.15 -4.57 9.04
N PRO A 244 17.24 -4.23 8.35
CA PRO A 244 18.61 -4.55 8.78
C PRO A 244 19.15 -3.66 9.91
N SER A 245 18.46 -2.57 10.24
CA SER A 245 18.91 -1.56 11.21
C SER A 245 17.78 -1.02 12.10
N THR A 246 16.64 -1.71 12.17
CA THR A 246 15.48 -1.28 12.94
C THR A 246 14.97 -2.43 13.80
N LEU A 247 14.72 -2.15 15.08
CA LEU A 247 13.98 -3.07 15.96
C LEU A 247 12.50 -2.70 15.94
N VAL A 248 11.68 -3.62 15.46
CA VAL A 248 10.22 -3.54 15.51
C VAL A 248 9.74 -4.18 16.80
N THR A 249 8.94 -3.44 17.56
CA THR A 249 8.47 -3.80 18.91
C THR A 249 6.95 -4.02 18.97
N SER A 250 6.21 -3.59 17.95
CA SER A 250 4.77 -3.79 17.85
C SER A 250 4.34 -4.09 16.42
N VAL A 251 3.30 -4.91 16.26
CA VAL A 251 2.61 -5.16 15.01
C VAL A 251 1.11 -5.01 15.19
N THR A 252 0.47 -4.36 14.23
CA THR A 252 -0.99 -4.24 14.15
C THR A 252 -1.43 -4.46 12.72
N LEU A 253 -2.53 -5.19 12.53
CA LEU A 253 -3.05 -5.53 11.22
C LEU A 253 -4.33 -4.74 10.92
N ALA A 254 -4.50 -4.33 9.67
CA ALA A 254 -5.72 -3.77 9.14
C ALA A 254 -5.97 -4.25 7.71
N THR A 255 -7.20 -4.10 7.25
CA THR A 255 -7.59 -4.43 5.88
C THR A 255 -7.99 -3.16 5.16
N ALA A 256 -7.43 -2.94 3.97
CA ALA A 256 -7.76 -1.82 3.09
C ALA A 256 -8.29 -2.38 1.76
N GLU A 257 -9.62 -2.37 1.60
CA GLU A 257 -10.32 -3.04 0.49
C GLU A 257 -9.93 -4.53 0.42
N ARG A 258 -9.06 -4.91 -0.53
CA ARG A 258 -8.57 -6.28 -0.76
C ARG A 258 -7.17 -6.55 -0.20
N HIS A 259 -6.53 -5.52 0.33
CA HIS A 259 -5.14 -5.54 0.73
C HIS A 259 -4.99 -5.65 2.24
N THR A 260 -3.93 -6.34 2.69
CA THR A 260 -3.54 -6.40 4.10
C THR A 260 -2.48 -5.33 4.36
N VAL A 261 -2.76 -4.44 5.32
CA VAL A 261 -1.83 -3.42 5.79
C VAL A 261 -1.30 -3.79 7.16
N ILE A 262 0.02 -3.78 7.30
CA ILE A 262 0.72 -4.07 8.54
C ILE A 262 1.33 -2.76 9.06
N PHE A 263 0.92 -2.34 10.25
CA PHE A 263 1.52 -1.23 10.98
C PHE A 263 2.57 -1.78 11.92
N LEU A 264 3.79 -1.29 11.79
CA LEU A 264 4.95 -1.75 12.57
C LEU A 264 5.43 -0.62 13.46
N GLY A 265 5.33 -0.82 14.77
CA GLY A 265 5.87 0.10 15.77
C GLY A 265 7.34 -0.20 16.05
N THR A 266 8.16 0.83 16.15
CA THR A 266 9.60 0.70 16.36
C THR A 266 10.05 1.18 17.74
N LEU A 267 11.28 0.81 18.12
CA LEU A 267 11.94 1.27 19.35
C LEU A 267 12.08 2.80 19.42
N ASN A 268 12.13 3.49 18.29
CA ASN A 268 12.42 4.94 18.22
C ASN A 268 11.17 5.81 18.02
N GLY A 269 9.96 5.26 18.16
CA GLY A 269 8.72 6.05 18.10
C GLY A 269 8.18 6.27 16.69
N VAL A 270 8.57 5.41 15.77
CA VAL A 270 8.18 5.47 14.36
C VAL A 270 7.22 4.33 14.03
N ILE A 271 6.13 4.64 13.33
CA ILE A 271 5.23 3.68 12.69
C ILE A 271 5.62 3.53 11.22
N LYS A 272 5.92 2.31 10.80
CA LYS A 272 6.09 1.96 9.39
C LYS A 272 4.82 1.30 8.88
N LYS A 273 4.30 1.75 7.73
CA LYS A 273 3.18 1.11 7.06
C LYS A 273 3.70 0.23 5.93
N VAL A 274 3.27 -1.02 5.98
CA VAL A 274 3.71 -2.06 5.04
C VAL A 274 2.48 -2.67 4.37
N LEU A 275 2.53 -2.78 3.06
CA LEU A 275 1.55 -3.49 2.25
C LEU A 275 2.01 -4.94 2.08
N ALA A 276 1.24 -5.90 2.59
CA ALA A 276 1.51 -7.33 2.41
C ALA A 276 0.81 -7.85 1.15
N SER A 277 1.58 -8.10 0.09
CA SER A 277 1.06 -8.58 -1.20
C SER A 277 1.06 -10.11 -1.31
N SER A 278 1.97 -10.78 -0.62
CA SER A 278 2.06 -12.25 -0.56
C SER A 278 2.73 -12.66 0.77
N PRO A 279 2.72 -13.95 1.15
CA PRO A 279 3.34 -14.38 2.42
C PRO A 279 4.83 -14.03 2.54
N ASN A 280 5.54 -13.96 1.42
CA ASN A 280 6.99 -13.73 1.37
C ASN A 280 7.34 -12.41 0.68
N LEU A 281 6.35 -11.52 0.44
CA LEU A 281 6.57 -10.23 -0.20
C LEU A 281 5.67 -9.16 0.42
N ALA A 282 6.30 -8.22 1.09
CA ALA A 282 5.67 -7.01 1.59
C ALA A 282 6.53 -5.78 1.29
N THR A 283 5.89 -4.64 1.08
CA THR A 283 6.55 -3.37 0.72
C THR A 283 6.18 -2.27 1.68
N GLU A 284 7.18 -1.64 2.29
CA GLU A 284 7.01 -0.38 3.01
C GLU A 284 6.65 0.74 2.03
N TYR A 285 5.60 1.50 2.32
CA TYR A 285 5.17 2.64 1.51
C TYR A 285 5.14 3.97 2.26
N GLU A 286 5.10 3.94 3.60
CA GLU A 286 5.06 5.16 4.42
C GLU A 286 5.76 4.94 5.77
N GLU A 287 6.45 5.97 6.25
CA GLU A 287 7.05 6.05 7.58
C GLU A 287 6.53 7.31 8.29
N ILE A 288 6.05 7.15 9.53
CA ILE A 288 5.48 8.23 10.33
C ILE A 288 6.17 8.29 11.69
N VAL A 289 6.79 9.42 12.00
CA VAL A 289 7.31 9.69 13.35
C VAL A 289 6.14 10.12 14.24
N VAL A 290 5.82 9.30 15.24
CA VAL A 290 4.68 9.52 16.14
C VAL A 290 5.13 10.06 17.49
N ASP A 291 6.23 9.53 18.03
CA ASP A 291 6.79 9.96 19.32
C ASP A 291 8.30 9.70 19.41
N GLU A 292 9.09 10.57 18.78
CA GLU A 292 10.53 10.41 18.62
C GLU A 292 11.25 10.02 19.93
N GLY A 293 12.01 8.93 19.88
CA GLY A 293 12.81 8.42 21.00
C GLY A 293 12.04 7.56 22.02
N ASN A 294 10.72 7.41 21.89
CA ASN A 294 9.91 6.58 22.78
C ASN A 294 9.50 5.26 22.10
N VAL A 295 9.54 4.16 22.86
CA VAL A 295 9.23 2.83 22.32
C VAL A 295 7.72 2.71 22.05
N ILE A 296 7.36 2.21 20.88
CA ILE A 296 5.96 1.84 20.58
C ILE A 296 5.69 0.44 21.16
N LEU A 297 4.60 0.31 21.90
CA LEU A 297 4.25 -0.90 22.66
C LEU A 297 3.28 -1.81 21.87
N PRO A 298 3.34 -3.15 22.11
CA PRO A 298 2.51 -4.17 21.45
C PRO A 298 0.99 -3.94 21.46
N ASP A 299 0.46 -3.19 22.44
CA ASP A 299 -0.99 -2.94 22.58
C ASP A 299 -1.50 -1.81 21.66
N THR A 300 -0.78 -1.52 20.58
CA THR A 300 -1.23 -0.64 19.50
C THR A 300 -2.37 -1.33 18.73
N THR A 301 -3.47 -0.61 18.51
CA THR A 301 -4.71 -1.20 17.98
C THR A 301 -5.43 -0.29 16.97
N VAL A 302 -6.19 -0.93 16.08
CA VAL A 302 -7.04 -0.26 15.09
C VAL A 302 -8.39 0.06 15.71
N ALA A 303 -8.90 1.27 15.48
CA ALA A 303 -10.26 1.62 15.86
C ALA A 303 -11.28 0.70 15.18
N PRO A 304 -12.40 0.31 15.82
CA PRO A 304 -13.39 -0.59 15.20
C PRO A 304 -13.96 -0.09 13.86
N ASN A 305 -13.99 1.23 13.67
CA ASN A 305 -14.42 1.87 12.42
C ASN A 305 -13.31 1.95 11.35
N GLN A 306 -12.11 1.47 11.64
CA GLN A 306 -10.93 1.50 10.78
C GLN A 306 -10.55 2.90 10.26
N GLU A 307 -10.85 3.96 11.02
CA GLU A 307 -10.45 5.32 10.66
C GLU A 307 -9.12 5.73 11.32
N TYR A 308 -8.81 5.16 12.48
CA TYR A 308 -7.68 5.56 13.31
C TYR A 308 -6.89 4.37 13.84
N LEU A 309 -5.59 4.59 14.00
CA LEU A 309 -4.69 3.74 14.77
C LEU A 309 -4.44 4.41 16.13
N TYR A 310 -4.71 3.68 17.21
CA TYR A 310 -4.35 4.09 18.56
C TYR A 310 -2.96 3.52 18.89
N VAL A 311 -1.97 4.40 18.92
CA VAL A 311 -0.57 4.06 19.15
C VAL A 311 -0.24 4.26 20.63
N LEU A 312 0.12 3.16 21.28
CA LEU A 312 0.60 3.19 22.66
C LEU A 312 2.12 3.31 22.66
N THR A 313 2.64 4.29 23.39
CA THR A 313 4.08 4.46 23.62
C THR A 313 4.40 4.30 25.09
N THR A 314 5.68 4.32 25.45
CA THR A 314 6.11 4.36 26.86
C THR A 314 5.66 5.62 27.62
N SER A 315 5.25 6.69 26.92
CA SER A 315 4.96 7.99 27.54
C SER A 315 3.50 8.45 27.40
N LYS A 316 2.83 8.10 26.29
CA LYS A 316 1.48 8.60 25.93
C LYS A 316 0.75 7.66 24.96
N VAL A 317 -0.54 7.92 24.79
CA VAL A 317 -1.39 7.31 23.74
C VAL A 317 -1.67 8.36 22.67
N LEU A 318 -1.44 8.02 21.41
CA LEU A 318 -1.71 8.89 20.27
C LEU A 318 -2.77 8.29 19.35
N LYS A 319 -3.58 9.17 18.74
CA LYS A 319 -4.58 8.81 17.74
C LYS A 319 -4.06 9.28 16.37
N VAL A 320 -3.76 8.33 15.48
CA VAL A 320 -3.18 8.57 14.16
C VAL A 320 -4.18 8.20 13.08
N ASN A 321 -4.32 9.00 12.02
CA ASN A 321 -5.18 8.64 10.89
C ASN A 321 -4.59 7.44 10.13
N MET A 322 -5.44 6.53 9.67
CA MET A 322 -4.97 5.40 8.86
C MET A 322 -4.51 5.83 7.46
N GLU A 323 -5.06 6.93 6.95
CA GLU A 323 -4.83 7.45 5.60
C GLU A 323 -4.25 8.87 5.63
N HIS A 324 -3.43 9.20 4.63
CA HIS A 324 -2.95 10.56 4.35
C HIS A 324 -3.10 10.93 2.86
N CYS A 325 -4.18 10.49 2.23
CA CYS A 325 -4.46 10.64 0.80
C CYS A 325 -4.50 12.11 0.36
N GLY A 326 -4.95 13.01 1.23
CA GLY A 326 -5.02 14.45 0.95
C GLY A 326 -3.66 15.10 0.64
N SER A 327 -2.54 14.43 0.95
CA SER A 327 -1.19 14.89 0.61
C SER A 327 -0.88 14.82 -0.89
N PHE A 328 -1.59 13.99 -1.66
CA PHE A 328 -1.34 13.77 -3.09
C PHE A 328 -2.20 14.70 -3.96
N GLY A 329 -1.54 15.68 -4.60
CA GLY A 329 -2.22 16.75 -5.35
C GLY A 329 -2.66 16.38 -6.77
N ASN A 330 -2.21 15.26 -7.34
CA ASN A 330 -2.57 14.83 -8.68
C ASN A 330 -2.73 13.29 -8.78
N CYS A 331 -3.36 12.84 -9.86
CA CYS A 331 -3.69 11.43 -10.07
C CYS A 331 -2.45 10.52 -10.05
N SER A 332 -1.39 10.89 -10.77
CA SER A 332 -0.14 10.12 -10.80
C SER A 332 0.47 9.97 -9.41
N SER A 333 0.62 11.07 -8.66
CA SER A 333 1.15 11.03 -7.29
C SER A 333 0.31 10.19 -6.33
N CYS A 334 -1.02 10.20 -6.51
CA CYS A 334 -1.95 9.42 -5.69
C CYS A 334 -1.79 7.91 -5.93
N LEU A 335 -1.68 7.50 -7.20
CA LEU A 335 -1.56 6.09 -7.56
C LEU A 335 -0.14 5.54 -7.37
N GLU A 336 0.88 6.36 -7.55
CA GLU A 336 2.29 6.01 -7.35
C GLU A 336 2.69 5.91 -5.87
N ALA A 337 1.91 6.51 -4.96
CA ALA A 337 2.08 6.37 -3.52
C ALA A 337 1.94 4.92 -3.04
N LYS A 338 1.22 4.08 -3.79
CA LYS A 338 0.92 2.68 -3.44
C LYS A 338 0.29 2.50 -2.06
N ASP A 339 -0.37 3.54 -1.54
CA ASP A 339 -1.17 3.45 -0.34
C ASP A 339 -2.52 2.79 -0.70
N PRO A 340 -2.85 1.61 -0.16
CA PRO A 340 -4.08 0.89 -0.50
C PRO A 340 -5.36 1.55 0.03
N TYR A 341 -5.26 2.50 0.98
CA TYR A 341 -6.40 3.31 1.39
C TYR A 341 -6.73 4.39 0.37
N CYS A 342 -5.75 4.82 -0.42
CA CYS A 342 -5.86 5.97 -1.30
C CYS A 342 -6.22 5.61 -2.73
N GLY A 343 -7.11 6.42 -3.31
CA GLY A 343 -7.44 6.36 -4.72
C GLY A 343 -7.84 7.72 -5.27
N TRP A 344 -7.74 7.85 -6.59
CA TRP A 344 -8.02 9.11 -7.27
C TRP A 344 -9.51 9.23 -7.60
N CYS A 345 -10.19 10.19 -6.96
CA CYS A 345 -11.56 10.53 -7.29
C CYS A 345 -11.60 11.42 -8.53
N SER A 346 -11.75 10.80 -9.70
CA SER A 346 -11.53 11.40 -11.01
C SER A 346 -12.26 12.73 -11.21
N LEU A 347 -13.59 12.76 -11.01
CA LEU A 347 -14.40 13.95 -11.27
C LEU A 347 -14.26 15.04 -10.19
N GLU A 348 -13.69 14.74 -9.04
CA GLU A 348 -13.49 15.69 -7.94
C GLU A 348 -12.06 16.24 -7.87
N ARG A 349 -11.15 15.65 -8.67
CA ARG A 349 -9.72 16.01 -8.78
C ARG A 349 -9.01 15.99 -7.42
N ARG A 350 -9.23 14.95 -6.64
CA ARG A 350 -8.56 14.76 -5.35
C ARG A 350 -8.29 13.29 -5.07
N CYS A 351 -7.20 13.03 -4.36
CA CYS A 351 -6.89 11.73 -3.82
C CYS A 351 -7.64 11.55 -2.49
N THR A 352 -8.40 10.47 -2.37
CA THR A 352 -9.27 10.21 -1.21
C THR A 352 -9.37 8.71 -0.94
N ILE A 353 -9.83 8.37 0.27
CA ILE A 353 -10.40 7.05 0.52
C ILE A 353 -11.67 6.82 -0.32
N ARG A 354 -12.02 5.54 -0.53
CA ARG A 354 -13.15 5.14 -1.38
C ARG A 354 -14.49 5.72 -0.92
N SER A 355 -14.76 5.67 0.39
CA SER A 355 -16.02 6.17 0.98
C SER A 355 -16.20 7.69 0.83
N ALA A 356 -15.10 8.45 0.71
CA ALA A 356 -15.12 9.89 0.53
C ALA A 356 -15.31 10.35 -0.92
N CYS A 357 -15.21 9.44 -1.90
CA CYS A 357 -15.47 9.73 -3.31
C CYS A 357 -16.93 9.44 -3.65
N GLN A 358 -17.69 10.47 -4.01
CA GLN A 358 -19.12 10.32 -4.28
C GLN A 358 -19.34 9.37 -5.46
N LYS A 359 -20.23 8.37 -5.26
CA LYS A 359 -20.57 7.38 -6.29
C LYS A 359 -19.35 6.62 -6.83
N ALA A 360 -18.34 6.38 -6.00
CA ALA A 360 -17.16 5.59 -6.35
C ALA A 360 -17.51 4.24 -7.00
N SER A 361 -18.59 3.60 -6.56
CA SER A 361 -19.05 2.30 -7.07
C SER A 361 -19.99 2.35 -8.29
N HIS A 362 -20.36 3.53 -8.80
CA HIS A 362 -21.31 3.63 -9.91
C HIS A 362 -20.71 3.23 -11.27
N SER A 363 -19.47 3.60 -11.54
CA SER A 363 -18.83 3.31 -12.83
C SER A 363 -17.31 3.39 -12.71
N SER A 364 -16.58 2.45 -13.31
CA SER A 364 -15.18 2.70 -13.66
C SER A 364 -15.13 3.78 -14.76
N PRO A 365 -14.22 4.77 -14.75
CA PRO A 365 -13.10 5.02 -13.83
C PRO A 365 -13.35 6.16 -12.80
N ARG A 366 -14.45 6.11 -12.02
CA ARG A 366 -14.77 7.20 -11.05
C ARG A 366 -13.79 7.30 -9.89
N TRP A 367 -13.40 6.16 -9.32
CA TRP A 367 -12.40 6.08 -8.26
C TRP A 367 -11.33 5.06 -8.66
N LEU A 368 -10.14 5.57 -8.94
CA LEU A 368 -8.99 4.78 -9.40
C LEU A 368 -8.20 4.31 -8.18
N SER A 369 -7.95 3.01 -8.06
CA SER A 369 -7.19 2.43 -6.95
C SER A 369 -5.99 1.61 -7.41
N LEU A 370 -5.10 1.36 -6.46
CA LEU A 370 -3.94 0.49 -6.62
C LEU A 370 -4.35 -0.88 -7.17
N GLY A 371 -3.57 -1.43 -8.11
CA GLY A 371 -3.75 -2.79 -8.63
C GLY A 371 -4.84 -2.96 -9.69
N THR A 372 -5.63 -1.92 -10.01
CA THR A 372 -6.72 -2.03 -11.01
C THR A 372 -6.26 -1.95 -12.47
N GLY A 373 -5.00 -1.55 -12.73
CA GLY A 373 -4.48 -1.31 -14.08
C GLY A 373 -5.12 -0.11 -14.80
N GLN A 374 -5.96 0.66 -14.11
CA GLN A 374 -6.66 1.82 -14.66
C GLN A 374 -5.72 3.03 -14.71
N GLN A 375 -5.86 3.83 -15.78
CA GLN A 375 -5.04 5.02 -16.02
C GLN A 375 -5.81 6.29 -15.66
N CYS A 376 -5.06 7.32 -15.26
CA CYS A 376 -5.58 8.65 -15.04
C CYS A 376 -6.27 9.18 -16.31
N ILE A 377 -7.39 9.89 -16.13
CA ILE A 377 -8.07 10.55 -17.23
C ILE A 377 -7.21 11.71 -17.73
N ASP A 378 -6.79 11.64 -18.99
CA ASP A 378 -6.04 12.70 -19.67
C ASP A 378 -6.46 12.81 -21.14
N PHE A 379 -6.10 13.92 -21.79
CA PHE A 379 -6.30 14.11 -23.22
C PHE A 379 -5.27 13.31 -24.02
N GLU A 380 -5.75 12.38 -24.85
CA GLU A 380 -4.90 11.74 -25.86
C GLU A 380 -4.56 12.74 -26.96
N GLN A 381 -5.58 13.44 -27.45
CA GLN A 381 -5.44 14.42 -28.52
C GLN A 381 -6.52 15.50 -28.41
N ILE A 382 -6.15 16.71 -28.82
CA ILE A 382 -7.04 17.87 -28.94
C ILE A 382 -6.98 18.32 -30.40
N LEU A 383 -8.12 18.35 -31.08
CA LEU A 383 -8.19 18.64 -32.51
C LEU A 383 -9.22 19.74 -32.81
N PRO A 384 -8.80 20.91 -33.31
CA PRO A 384 -7.42 21.40 -33.35
C PRO A 384 -6.89 21.75 -31.94
N ASP A 385 -5.58 21.69 -31.71
CA ASP A 385 -4.94 22.04 -30.42
C ASP A 385 -4.70 23.55 -30.24
N ARG A 386 -4.88 24.31 -31.31
CA ARG A 386 -4.68 25.76 -31.40
C ARG A 386 -5.57 26.35 -32.48
N ILE A 387 -5.99 27.60 -32.32
CA ILE A 387 -6.80 28.29 -33.34
C ILE A 387 -6.46 29.79 -33.44
N PRO A 388 -6.73 30.43 -34.60
CA PRO A 388 -6.73 31.88 -34.70
C PRO A 388 -7.72 32.54 -33.73
N VAL A 389 -7.32 33.67 -33.14
CA VAL A 389 -8.09 34.38 -32.10
C VAL A 389 -9.50 34.80 -32.52
N ASN A 390 -9.76 34.98 -33.81
CA ASN A 390 -11.05 35.39 -34.37
C ASN A 390 -11.82 34.24 -35.06
N GLN A 391 -11.26 33.02 -35.10
CA GLN A 391 -11.91 31.88 -35.73
C GLN A 391 -12.88 31.20 -34.76
N MET A 392 -14.10 30.93 -35.23
CA MET A 392 -15.04 30.06 -34.55
C MET A 392 -14.93 28.65 -35.15
N THR A 393 -14.76 27.67 -34.29
CA THR A 393 -14.72 26.25 -34.68
C THR A 393 -15.19 25.36 -33.53
N THR A 394 -15.32 24.06 -33.82
CA THR A 394 -15.56 23.02 -32.83
C THR A 394 -14.25 22.29 -32.54
N VAL A 395 -13.93 22.12 -31.26
CA VAL A 395 -12.77 21.36 -30.79
C VAL A 395 -13.24 19.97 -30.39
N GLN A 396 -12.59 18.95 -30.96
CA GLN A 396 -12.76 17.55 -30.59
C GLN A 396 -11.70 17.19 -29.53
N LEU A 397 -12.14 16.59 -28.44
CA LEU A 397 -11.32 16.14 -27.32
C LEU A 397 -11.35 14.62 -27.29
N ILE A 398 -10.24 13.99 -27.66
CA ILE A 398 -10.09 12.54 -27.64
C ILE A 398 -9.60 12.12 -26.26
N ILE A 399 -10.40 11.32 -25.56
CA ILE A 399 -10.19 10.89 -24.18
C ILE A 399 -10.52 9.40 -24.10
N ARG A 400 -9.58 8.55 -23.63
CA ARG A 400 -9.75 7.08 -23.61
C ARG A 400 -11.02 6.62 -22.92
N THR A 401 -11.27 7.15 -21.72
CA THR A 401 -12.34 6.65 -20.86
C THR A 401 -12.87 7.78 -20.00
N LEU A 402 -14.16 8.08 -20.19
CA LEU A 402 -14.90 9.04 -19.39
C LEU A 402 -15.87 8.29 -18.47
N PRO A 403 -15.98 8.66 -17.19
CA PRO A 403 -17.01 8.14 -16.30
C PRO A 403 -18.43 8.38 -16.85
N GLU A 404 -19.33 7.44 -16.62
CA GLU A 404 -20.75 7.68 -16.91
C GLU A 404 -21.32 8.70 -15.93
N LEU A 405 -22.03 9.71 -16.43
CA LEU A 405 -22.68 10.73 -15.60
C LEU A 405 -24.12 10.31 -15.26
N PRO A 406 -24.64 10.72 -14.08
CA PRO A 406 -26.03 10.47 -13.72
C PRO A 406 -26.99 11.20 -14.68
N SER A 407 -28.25 10.73 -14.74
CA SER A 407 -29.29 11.33 -15.58
C SER A 407 -29.41 12.85 -15.36
N GLY A 408 -29.31 13.63 -16.44
CA GLY A 408 -29.39 15.08 -16.41
C GLY A 408 -28.04 15.79 -16.24
N ALA A 409 -26.97 15.09 -15.83
CA ALA A 409 -25.63 15.66 -15.80
C ALA A 409 -24.95 15.55 -17.16
N LYS A 410 -24.18 16.60 -17.49
CA LYS A 410 -23.39 16.73 -18.72
C LYS A 410 -21.94 17.12 -18.44
N TYR A 411 -21.07 16.80 -19.39
CA TYR A 411 -19.72 17.36 -19.46
C TYR A 411 -19.77 18.76 -20.09
N ARG A 412 -18.86 19.63 -19.66
CA ARG A 412 -18.70 20.99 -20.18
C ARG A 412 -17.23 21.30 -20.47
N CYS A 413 -16.96 22.00 -21.55
CA CYS A 413 -15.64 22.53 -21.86
C CYS A 413 -15.48 23.94 -21.31
N VAL A 414 -14.35 24.20 -20.67
CA VAL A 414 -14.01 25.51 -20.08
C VAL A 414 -12.72 25.99 -20.70
N PHE A 415 -12.77 27.13 -21.38
CA PHE A 415 -11.61 27.75 -22.04
C PHE A 415 -11.13 28.94 -21.22
N GLY A 416 -10.14 28.73 -20.36
CA GLY A 416 -9.62 29.78 -19.48
C GLY A 416 -10.67 30.26 -18.49
N GLN A 417 -11.09 31.52 -18.63
CA GLN A 417 -12.11 32.17 -17.79
C GLN A 417 -13.46 32.32 -18.52
N ALA A 418 -13.60 31.76 -19.73
CA ALA A 418 -14.86 31.81 -20.45
C ALA A 418 -15.93 30.91 -19.78
N ASP A 419 -17.20 31.25 -20.03
CA ASP A 419 -18.32 30.47 -19.51
C ASP A 419 -18.26 29.01 -19.99
N PRO A 420 -18.59 28.02 -19.13
CA PRO A 420 -18.59 26.62 -19.51
C PRO A 420 -19.57 26.32 -20.65
N ILE A 421 -19.12 25.60 -21.67
CA ILE A 421 -19.91 25.23 -22.85
C ILE A 421 -20.29 23.76 -22.76
N ASP A 422 -21.59 23.44 -22.88
CA ASP A 422 -22.07 22.04 -22.90
C ASP A 422 -21.39 21.23 -24.01
N ALA A 423 -20.82 20.09 -23.64
CA ALA A 423 -20.13 19.20 -24.56
C ALA A 423 -21.10 18.20 -25.20
N GLY A 424 -20.94 17.94 -26.49
CA GLY A 424 -21.49 16.76 -27.15
C GLY A 424 -20.62 15.54 -26.86
N VAL A 425 -21.17 14.48 -26.30
CA VAL A 425 -20.43 13.23 -26.07
C VAL A 425 -20.28 12.49 -27.39
N THR A 426 -19.04 12.15 -27.76
CA THR A 426 -18.72 11.39 -28.97
C THR A 426 -18.23 9.99 -28.58
N ILE A 427 -18.07 9.10 -29.57
CA ILE A 427 -17.59 7.72 -29.34
C ILE A 427 -16.17 7.71 -28.75
N SER A 428 -15.35 8.72 -29.08
CA SER A 428 -13.94 8.83 -28.69
C SER A 428 -13.66 9.91 -27.64
N GLY A 429 -14.68 10.56 -27.08
CA GLY A 429 -14.52 11.59 -26.06
C GLY A 429 -15.61 12.67 -26.10
N LEU A 430 -15.21 13.93 -26.34
CA LEU A 430 -16.10 15.09 -26.27
C LEU A 430 -15.93 16.04 -27.46
N SER A 431 -16.99 16.77 -27.80
CA SER A 431 -17.01 17.79 -28.84
C SER A 431 -17.58 19.09 -28.28
N CYS A 432 -16.85 20.20 -28.44
CA CYS A 432 -17.24 21.49 -27.87
C CYS A 432 -17.05 22.62 -28.87
N ALA A 433 -18.03 23.52 -28.94
CA ALA A 433 -17.85 24.78 -29.64
C ALA A 433 -16.83 25.67 -28.90
N THR A 434 -16.07 26.46 -29.65
CA THR A 434 -15.18 27.48 -29.09
C THR A 434 -15.97 28.67 -28.54
N PRO A 435 -15.45 29.37 -27.51
CA PRO A 435 -16.14 30.52 -26.92
C PRO A 435 -16.18 31.69 -27.91
N SER A 436 -17.12 32.61 -27.68
CA SER A 436 -17.24 33.85 -28.45
C SER A 436 -15.93 34.64 -28.41
N VAL A 437 -15.64 35.37 -29.50
CA VAL A 437 -14.39 36.15 -29.60
C VAL A 437 -14.27 37.19 -28.48
N SER A 438 -15.38 37.78 -28.03
CA SER A 438 -15.41 38.75 -26.92
C SER A 438 -15.06 38.16 -25.55
N SER A 439 -15.26 36.86 -25.35
CA SER A 439 -14.92 36.16 -24.10
C SER A 439 -13.49 35.60 -24.08
N ARG A 440 -12.73 35.75 -25.17
CA ARG A 440 -11.34 35.28 -25.25
C ARG A 440 -10.41 36.31 -24.61
N PRO A 441 -9.34 35.89 -23.91
CA PRO A 441 -8.37 36.83 -23.37
C PRO A 441 -7.65 37.57 -24.50
N PRO A 442 -7.33 38.86 -24.32
CA PRO A 442 -6.52 39.59 -25.28
C PRO A 442 -5.10 39.02 -25.32
N ILE A 443 -4.50 39.02 -26.52
CA ILE A 443 -3.09 38.65 -26.68
C ILE A 443 -2.22 39.78 -26.11
N PRO A 444 -1.26 39.50 -25.22
CA PRO A 444 -0.38 40.51 -24.65
C PRO A 444 0.42 41.28 -25.71
N LEU A 445 0.72 42.55 -25.44
CA LEU A 445 1.52 43.38 -26.34
C LEU A 445 2.90 42.74 -26.59
N GLY A 446 3.27 42.62 -27.86
CA GLY A 446 4.54 42.00 -28.28
C GLY A 446 4.52 40.48 -28.33
N GLN A 447 3.41 39.82 -27.97
CA GLN A 447 3.20 38.39 -28.18
C GLN A 447 2.32 38.15 -29.41
N ASP A 448 2.47 36.97 -30.00
CA ASP A 448 1.68 36.47 -31.14
C ASP A 448 0.56 35.50 -30.71
N HIS A 449 0.53 35.10 -29.44
CA HIS A 449 -0.45 34.17 -28.89
C HIS A 449 -0.71 34.37 -27.41
N VAL A 450 -1.80 33.77 -26.94
CA VAL A 450 -2.14 33.62 -25.52
C VAL A 450 -2.52 32.17 -25.25
N LEU A 451 -2.03 31.63 -24.15
CA LEU A 451 -2.33 30.27 -23.71
C LEU A 451 -3.42 30.30 -22.65
N VAL A 452 -4.46 29.50 -22.85
CA VAL A 452 -5.53 29.30 -21.86
C VAL A 452 -5.61 27.84 -21.45
N PRO A 453 -5.98 27.53 -20.20
CA PRO A 453 -6.30 26.16 -19.83
C PRO A 453 -7.63 25.74 -20.48
N LEU A 454 -7.59 24.78 -21.40
CA LEU A 454 -8.76 24.07 -21.87
C LEU A 454 -9.01 22.89 -20.94
N SER A 455 -10.12 22.96 -20.21
CA SER A 455 -10.46 21.98 -19.17
C SER A 455 -11.81 21.35 -19.43
N VAL A 456 -11.99 20.11 -18.95
CA VAL A 456 -13.31 19.45 -18.91
C VAL A 456 -13.85 19.51 -17.49
N ARG A 457 -15.08 19.99 -17.38
CA ARG A 457 -15.86 20.10 -16.14
C ARG A 457 -17.01 19.12 -16.16
N SER A 458 -17.24 18.42 -15.06
CA SER A 458 -18.51 17.71 -14.86
C SER A 458 -19.51 18.66 -14.21
N SER A 459 -20.73 18.74 -14.74
CA SER A 459 -21.82 19.48 -14.07
C SER A 459 -22.31 18.82 -12.78
N GLU A 460 -21.94 17.56 -12.53
CA GLU A 460 -22.23 16.86 -11.27
C GLU A 460 -21.39 17.45 -10.12
N THR A 461 -20.08 17.58 -10.32
CA THR A 461 -19.14 18.04 -9.28
C THR A 461 -18.82 19.53 -9.40
N ASN A 462 -19.13 20.15 -10.54
CA ASN A 462 -18.72 21.49 -10.94
C ASN A 462 -17.20 21.74 -10.82
N LYS A 463 -16.39 20.69 -10.96
CA LYS A 463 -14.93 20.76 -10.92
C LYS A 463 -14.28 20.40 -12.24
N ASP A 464 -13.19 21.10 -12.55
CA ASP A 464 -12.33 20.85 -13.70
C ASP A 464 -11.38 19.70 -13.36
N PHE A 465 -11.56 18.54 -13.98
CA PHE A 465 -10.81 17.32 -13.63
C PHE A 465 -9.63 17.03 -14.55
N VAL A 466 -9.65 17.50 -15.78
CA VAL A 466 -8.55 17.40 -16.76
C VAL A 466 -8.36 18.75 -17.43
N SER A 467 -7.11 19.15 -17.69
CA SER A 467 -6.77 20.45 -18.26
C SER A 467 -5.48 20.42 -19.07
N ARG A 468 -5.45 21.11 -20.21
CA ARG A 468 -4.27 21.26 -21.08
C ARG A 468 -4.21 22.67 -21.65
N LYS A 469 -3.00 23.15 -21.94
CA LYS A 469 -2.80 24.47 -22.55
C LYS A 469 -3.32 24.46 -23.98
N PHE A 470 -4.16 25.43 -24.30
CA PHE A 470 -4.75 25.67 -25.63
C PHE A 470 -4.37 27.07 -26.08
N ALA A 471 -3.94 27.21 -27.34
CA ALA A 471 -3.42 28.46 -27.86
C ALA A 471 -4.44 29.20 -28.73
N TYR A 472 -4.65 30.47 -28.42
CA TYR A 472 -5.22 31.45 -29.36
C TYR A 472 -4.06 32.27 -29.93
N TYR A 473 -3.92 32.30 -31.26
CA TYR A 473 -2.85 33.04 -31.92
C TYR A 473 -3.39 34.10 -32.89
N ASP A 474 -2.58 35.12 -33.15
CA ASP A 474 -2.86 36.18 -34.12
C ASP A 474 -1.68 36.38 -35.06
N CYS A 475 -1.87 35.94 -36.30
CA CYS A 475 -0.89 36.11 -37.37
C CYS A 475 -0.52 37.58 -37.62
N THR A 476 -1.43 38.53 -37.37
CA THR A 476 -1.20 39.95 -37.67
C THR A 476 -0.13 40.59 -36.77
N ALA A 477 0.26 39.91 -35.69
CA ALA A 477 1.40 40.27 -34.86
C ALA A 477 2.72 40.26 -35.65
N HIS A 478 2.87 39.35 -36.62
CA HIS A 478 4.08 39.24 -37.43
C HIS A 478 4.11 40.30 -38.55
N LYS A 479 5.14 41.16 -38.52
CA LYS A 479 5.31 42.27 -39.49
C LYS A 479 6.26 41.97 -40.64
N ARG A 480 7.00 40.86 -40.59
CA ARG A 480 7.92 40.43 -41.64
C ARG A 480 7.48 39.07 -42.19
N CYS A 481 7.73 38.85 -43.48
CA CYS A 481 7.40 37.59 -44.13
C CYS A 481 8.09 36.40 -43.47
N THR A 482 9.40 36.51 -43.20
CA THR A 482 10.18 35.44 -42.55
C THR A 482 9.56 35.05 -41.22
N ASP A 483 9.26 36.04 -40.37
CA ASP A 483 8.73 35.83 -39.02
C ASP A 483 7.33 35.19 -39.06
N CYS A 484 6.50 35.58 -40.04
CA CYS A 484 5.16 35.01 -40.27
C CYS A 484 5.23 33.54 -40.69
N ILE A 485 6.10 33.23 -41.66
CA ILE A 485 6.18 31.92 -42.31
C ILE A 485 6.92 30.88 -41.45
N GLN A 486 7.90 31.33 -40.67
CA GLN A 486 8.63 30.51 -39.69
C GLN A 486 7.93 30.45 -38.33
N SER A 487 6.81 31.15 -38.15
CA SER A 487 6.03 31.06 -36.91
C SER A 487 5.54 29.64 -36.68
N GLN A 488 5.33 29.26 -35.42
CA GLN A 488 4.76 27.98 -35.01
C GLN A 488 3.25 27.84 -35.33
N TRP A 489 2.69 28.80 -36.06
CA TRP A 489 1.27 28.92 -36.35
C TRP A 489 0.99 28.67 -37.84
N ALA A 490 -0.24 28.24 -38.13
CA ALA A 490 -0.71 28.10 -39.51
C ALA A 490 -1.08 29.49 -40.10
N CYS A 491 -0.06 30.32 -40.30
CA CYS A 491 -0.17 31.64 -40.90
C CYS A 491 0.26 31.65 -42.37
N ASN A 492 -0.20 32.66 -43.10
CA ASN A 492 0.12 32.90 -44.49
C ASN A 492 0.55 34.35 -44.69
N TRP A 493 1.43 34.59 -45.65
CA TRP A 493 1.87 35.92 -46.03
C TRP A 493 1.26 36.35 -47.35
N CYS A 494 0.51 37.45 -47.35
CA CYS A 494 0.06 38.09 -48.57
C CYS A 494 1.16 39.03 -49.08
N VAL A 495 1.76 38.71 -50.24
CA VAL A 495 2.95 39.41 -50.75
C VAL A 495 2.67 40.88 -51.09
N TYR A 496 1.52 41.17 -51.69
CA TYR A 496 1.19 42.51 -52.19
C TYR A 496 0.67 43.45 -51.11
N GLU A 497 -0.03 42.89 -50.12
CA GLU A 497 -0.60 43.61 -48.98
C GLU A 497 0.42 43.78 -47.85
N ASN A 498 1.58 43.12 -47.94
CA ASN A 498 2.66 43.14 -46.95
C ASN A 498 2.15 42.80 -45.53
N LYS A 499 1.30 41.76 -45.44
CA LYS A 499 0.58 41.38 -44.21
C LYS A 499 0.57 39.87 -43.98
N CYS A 500 0.71 39.48 -42.73
CA CYS A 500 0.53 38.12 -42.24
C CYS A 500 -0.93 37.89 -41.82
N THR A 501 -1.56 36.80 -42.28
CA THR A 501 -2.96 36.46 -42.02
C THR A 501 -3.15 34.95 -42.00
N HIS A 502 -4.09 34.45 -41.19
CA HIS A 502 -4.55 33.06 -41.30
C HIS A 502 -5.58 32.89 -42.43
N ASN A 503 -6.36 33.94 -42.72
CA ASN A 503 -7.39 33.93 -43.74
C ASN A 503 -6.82 34.36 -45.11
N THR A 504 -6.77 33.41 -46.04
CA THR A 504 -6.25 33.59 -47.39
C THR A 504 -7.18 34.38 -48.31
N SER A 505 -8.47 34.48 -48.01
CA SER A 505 -9.44 35.25 -48.80
C SER A 505 -9.14 36.76 -48.82
N ASN A 506 -8.33 37.24 -47.89
CA ASN A 506 -7.93 38.65 -47.81
C ASN A 506 -6.72 38.99 -48.71
N CYS A 507 -6.11 38.01 -49.36
CA CYS A 507 -4.96 38.23 -50.25
C CYS A 507 -5.42 38.31 -51.73
N GLN A 508 -4.92 39.28 -52.49
CA GLN A 508 -5.35 39.50 -53.88
C GLN A 508 -4.68 38.56 -54.90
N ARG A 509 -3.47 38.06 -54.64
CA ARG A 509 -2.69 37.26 -55.61
C ARG A 509 -1.77 36.22 -54.97
N THR A 510 -0.50 36.56 -54.76
CA THR A 510 0.54 35.61 -54.34
C THR A 510 0.48 35.43 -52.83
N ILE A 511 0.27 34.19 -52.39
CA ILE A 511 0.17 33.79 -50.99
C ILE A 511 1.29 32.82 -50.69
N ILE A 512 2.12 33.15 -49.71
CA ILE A 512 3.15 32.23 -49.22
C ILE A 512 2.56 31.54 -47.99
N SER A 513 2.50 30.22 -48.02
CA SER A 513 2.05 29.44 -46.87
C SER A 513 3.18 29.19 -45.88
N GLY A 514 2.85 29.30 -44.59
CA GLY A 514 3.75 29.04 -43.46
C GLY A 514 4.20 27.57 -43.41
N GLU A 515 5.37 27.33 -42.82
CA GLU A 515 5.97 26.00 -42.71
C GLU A 515 5.12 25.04 -41.84
N ASN A 516 4.38 25.60 -40.89
CA ASN A 516 3.48 24.87 -39.99
C ASN A 516 2.01 24.87 -40.47
N ASN A 517 1.73 25.35 -41.69
CA ASN A 517 0.38 25.32 -42.25
C ASN A 517 0.15 23.98 -42.98
N PRO A 518 -0.82 23.14 -42.55
CA PRO A 518 -1.06 21.83 -43.15
C PRO A 518 -1.51 21.87 -44.61
N ALA A 519 -1.96 23.03 -45.12
CA ALA A 519 -2.44 23.16 -46.50
C ALA A 519 -1.32 23.15 -47.56
N HIS A 520 -0.05 23.40 -47.19
CA HIS A 520 1.13 23.43 -48.08
C HIS A 520 0.85 23.96 -49.50
N LEU A 521 0.63 25.27 -49.63
CA LEU A 521 0.35 25.91 -50.92
C LEU A 521 1.57 25.85 -51.86
N VAL A 522 1.35 26.14 -53.15
CA VAL A 522 2.39 26.12 -54.21
C VAL A 522 3.63 26.95 -53.85
N THR A 523 3.43 28.11 -53.25
CA THR A 523 4.49 28.93 -52.66
C THR A 523 4.49 28.72 -51.14
N HIS A 524 5.55 28.08 -50.63
CA HIS A 524 5.63 27.61 -49.25
C HIS A 524 7.04 27.84 -48.69
N GLY A 525 7.10 28.11 -47.38
CA GLY A 525 8.35 28.21 -46.63
C GLY A 525 9.11 29.53 -46.80
N ALA A 526 10.05 29.76 -45.89
CA ALA A 526 10.74 31.06 -45.77
C ALA A 526 11.56 31.45 -47.02
N SER A 527 11.97 30.47 -47.84
CA SER A 527 12.69 30.68 -49.11
C SER A 527 11.87 31.44 -50.15
N SER A 528 10.53 31.36 -50.05
CA SER A 528 9.59 32.03 -50.95
C SER A 528 9.33 33.49 -50.56
N CYS A 529 9.83 33.95 -49.41
CA CYS A 529 9.64 35.32 -48.94
C CYS A 529 10.35 36.34 -49.84
N PRO A 530 9.74 37.53 -50.07
CA PRO A 530 10.40 38.63 -50.77
C PRO A 530 11.67 39.03 -50.02
N ARG A 531 12.82 38.85 -50.69
CA ARG A 531 14.13 39.22 -50.17
C ARG A 531 15.01 39.66 -51.32
N PHE A 532 15.90 40.62 -51.06
CA PHE A 532 17.01 40.88 -51.97
C PHE A 532 17.95 39.70 -51.94
N LYS A 533 18.39 39.24 -53.11
CA LYS A 533 19.50 38.29 -53.15
C LYS A 533 20.75 39.02 -52.66
N HIS A 534 21.52 38.37 -51.79
CA HIS A 534 22.79 38.95 -51.38
C HIS A 534 23.68 39.08 -52.63
N PRO A 535 24.19 40.30 -52.92
CA PRO A 535 25.06 40.49 -54.06
C PRO A 535 26.36 39.70 -53.83
N LEU A 536 26.84 39.04 -54.88
CA LEU A 536 28.07 38.24 -54.83
C LEU A 536 29.33 39.08 -54.51
N GLN A 537 29.24 40.40 -54.67
CA GLN A 537 30.30 41.36 -54.39
C GLN A 537 29.76 42.53 -53.55
N GLN A 538 30.62 43.10 -52.70
CA GLN A 538 30.27 44.27 -51.90
C GLN A 538 29.96 45.47 -52.81
N ILE A 539 28.83 46.13 -52.55
CA ILE A 539 28.44 47.35 -53.27
C ILE A 539 29.27 48.51 -52.72
N LEU A 540 30.28 48.95 -53.48
CA LEU A 540 31.12 50.09 -53.13
C LEU A 540 30.52 51.39 -53.69
N LEU A 541 30.34 52.40 -52.84
CA LEU A 541 29.74 53.68 -53.21
C LEU A 541 30.74 54.83 -53.02
N PRO A 542 31.34 55.36 -54.10
CA PRO A 542 32.24 56.50 -54.01
C PRO A 542 31.49 57.81 -53.72
N ASN A 543 32.03 58.63 -52.84
CA ASN A 543 31.43 59.92 -52.45
C ASN A 543 31.49 60.94 -53.60
N GLY A 544 30.38 61.61 -53.89
CA GLY A 544 30.29 62.66 -54.91
C GLY A 544 30.15 62.18 -56.36
N VAL A 545 29.91 60.88 -56.59
CA VAL A 545 29.76 60.31 -57.95
C VAL A 545 28.36 59.74 -58.13
N LEU A 546 27.68 60.17 -59.21
CA LEU A 546 26.42 59.58 -59.64
C LEU A 546 26.65 58.12 -60.08
N ARG A 547 26.01 57.17 -59.39
CA ARG A 547 26.12 55.74 -59.69
C ARG A 547 24.76 55.07 -59.55
N GLU A 548 24.44 54.21 -60.50
CA GLU A 548 23.27 53.33 -60.45
C GLU A 548 23.58 52.09 -59.61
N ILE A 549 22.65 51.68 -58.74
CA ILE A 549 22.76 50.48 -57.90
C ILE A 549 21.76 49.46 -58.41
N VAL A 550 22.26 48.34 -58.92
CA VAL A 550 21.43 47.21 -59.36
C VAL A 550 21.35 46.19 -58.23
N LEU A 551 20.12 45.95 -57.74
CA LEU A 551 19.81 44.91 -56.75
C LEU A 551 19.02 43.80 -57.46
N ALA A 552 19.36 42.53 -57.17
CA ALA A 552 18.79 41.34 -57.82
C ALA A 552 17.96 40.49 -56.86
#